data_AF-A0A523YG28-F1
#
_entry.id   AF-A0A523YG28-F1
#
_cell.length_a   1.000
_cell.length_b   1.000
_cell.length_c   1.000
_cell.angle_alpha   90.00
_cell.angle_beta   90.00
_cell.angle_gamma   90.00
#
_symmetry.space_group_name_H-M   'P 1'
#
loop_
_entity.id
_entity.type
_entity.pdbx_description
1 polymer ?
#
loop_
_entity_poly.entity_id
_entity_poly.type
_entity_poly.pdbx_seq_one_letter_code
_entity_poly.pdbx_strand_id
1 'polypeptide(L)'
;MGKTETIKERAVYAYLPSVEMKEQWTKYAEEMGTSLSKFVMECVREYIDEREDSAFVKRGELVHETGKLRERVRTLSEDLEARNALIARLEEEIRRYRAQIFSDKEFQGIRTYDKRLIEALKAGTIISDDNLLAELGAEPRDPDAVKSIAGQLEGLRSYGLVERTPKGWRWKG
;
A
#
# COMPACT_ATOMS: atom_id res chain seq x y z
N MET A 1 50.67 48.42 -8.26
CA MET A 1 50.66 46.98 -7.90
C MET A 1 51.05 46.19 -9.13
N GLY A 2 52.14 45.44 -9.04
CA GLY A 2 52.73 44.75 -10.20
C GLY A 2 51.94 43.50 -10.55
N LYS A 3 51.89 43.11 -11.84
CA LYS A 3 51.22 41.88 -12.33
C LYS A 3 51.63 40.59 -11.56
N THR A 4 52.79 40.62 -10.90
CA THR A 4 53.37 39.53 -10.10
C THR A 4 52.70 39.36 -8.73
N GLU A 5 52.14 40.41 -8.13
CA GLU A 5 51.46 40.33 -6.83
C GLU A 5 50.13 39.57 -6.95
N THR A 6 49.38 39.84 -8.02
CA THR A 6 48.06 39.23 -8.32
C THR A 6 48.13 37.75 -8.73
N ILE A 7 49.33 37.23 -9.05
CA ILE A 7 49.53 35.80 -9.34
C ILE A 7 49.72 35.01 -8.05
N LYS A 8 50.40 35.58 -7.06
CA LYS A 8 50.62 34.93 -5.76
C LYS A 8 49.32 34.75 -4.97
N GLU A 9 48.39 35.69 -5.10
CA GLU A 9 47.06 35.62 -4.48
C GLU A 9 46.22 34.42 -4.93
N ARG A 10 46.51 33.86 -6.12
CA ARG A 10 45.78 32.72 -6.71
C ARG A 10 46.57 31.41 -6.63
N ALA A 11 47.77 31.43 -6.05
CA ALA A 11 48.62 30.25 -5.98
C ALA A 11 48.17 29.33 -4.84
N VAL A 12 48.02 28.04 -5.16
CA VAL A 12 47.76 26.98 -4.18
C VAL A 12 49.01 26.12 -4.06
N TYR A 13 49.50 25.95 -2.83
CA TYR A 13 50.64 25.07 -2.53
C TYR A 13 50.12 23.81 -1.88
N ALA A 14 50.29 22.67 -2.56
CA ALA A 14 49.97 21.36 -2.04
C ALA A 14 51.23 20.50 -1.99
N TYR A 15 51.43 19.82 -0.87
CA TYR A 15 52.48 18.82 -0.73
C TYR A 15 51.92 17.46 -1.07
N LEU A 16 52.60 16.76 -1.98
CA LEU A 16 52.25 15.38 -2.29
C LEU A 16 52.78 14.44 -1.18
N PRO A 17 52.04 13.36 -0.86
CA PRO A 17 52.43 12.40 0.17
C PRO A 17 53.82 11.77 0.00
N SER A 18 54.33 11.67 -1.24
CA SER A 18 55.67 11.16 -1.52
C SER A 18 56.29 11.82 -2.75
N VAL A 19 57.61 11.71 -2.86
CA VAL A 19 58.37 12.17 -4.04
C VAL A 19 58.01 11.32 -5.26
N GLU A 20 57.85 10.01 -5.09
CA GLU A 20 57.45 9.07 -6.14
C GLU A 20 56.11 9.46 -6.77
N MET A 21 55.14 9.92 -5.96
CA MET A 21 53.84 10.38 -6.46
C MET A 21 53.96 11.64 -7.31
N LYS A 22 54.86 12.55 -6.96
CA LYS A 22 55.16 13.74 -7.77
C LYS A 22 55.77 13.35 -9.12
N GLU A 23 56.70 12.39 -9.13
CA GLU A 23 57.32 11.90 -10.36
C GLU A 23 56.29 11.23 -11.27
N GLN A 24 55.40 10.42 -10.72
CA GLN A 24 54.30 9.80 -11.47
C GLN A 24 53.38 10.84 -12.12
N TRP A 25 52.95 11.86 -11.36
CA TRP A 25 52.09 12.92 -11.90
C TRP A 25 52.80 13.75 -12.97
N THR A 26 54.10 13.96 -12.81
CA THR A 26 54.92 14.67 -13.79
C THR A 26 54.99 13.87 -15.10
N LYS A 27 55.20 12.54 -15.03
CA LYS A 27 55.17 11.67 -16.21
C LYS A 27 53.83 11.72 -16.93
N TYR A 28 52.71 11.65 -16.20
CA TYR A 28 51.38 11.74 -16.81
C TYR A 28 51.16 13.09 -17.51
N ALA A 29 51.60 14.18 -16.90
CA ALA A 29 51.53 15.50 -17.53
C ALA A 29 52.38 15.57 -18.82
N GLU A 30 53.57 15.00 -18.81
CA GLU A 30 54.46 14.93 -19.98
C GLU A 30 53.88 14.05 -21.10
N GLU A 31 53.31 12.89 -20.77
CA GLU A 31 52.60 12.01 -21.71
C GLU A 31 51.43 12.72 -22.40
N MET A 32 50.76 13.63 -21.68
CA MET A 32 49.67 14.47 -22.21
C MET A 32 50.16 15.77 -22.85
N GLY A 33 51.48 15.99 -22.95
CA GLY A 33 52.06 17.19 -23.57
C GLY A 33 51.74 18.49 -22.82
N THR A 34 51.52 18.42 -21.51
CA THR A 34 51.10 19.54 -20.66
C THR A 34 52.06 19.76 -19.48
N SER A 35 51.92 20.89 -18.77
CA SER A 35 52.68 21.11 -17.54
C SER A 35 52.00 20.46 -16.35
N LEU A 36 52.76 20.03 -15.34
CA LEU A 36 52.22 19.45 -14.10
C LEU A 36 51.14 20.34 -13.46
N SER A 37 51.36 21.66 -13.43
CA SER A 37 50.38 22.60 -12.88
C SER A 37 49.07 22.61 -13.70
N LYS A 38 49.17 22.58 -15.03
CA LYS A 38 47.98 22.55 -15.90
C LYS A 38 47.24 21.22 -15.79
N PHE A 39 47.96 20.11 -15.77
CA PHE A 39 47.43 18.77 -15.53
C PHE A 39 46.61 18.70 -14.23
N VAL A 40 47.18 19.13 -13.10
CA VAL A 40 46.48 19.13 -11.81
C VAL A 40 45.24 20.02 -11.82
N MET A 41 45.32 21.21 -12.44
CA MET A 41 44.17 22.09 -12.57
C MET A 41 43.03 21.48 -13.40
N GLU A 42 43.35 20.78 -14.48
CA GLU A 42 42.37 20.11 -15.34
C GLU A 42 41.71 18.93 -14.62
N CYS A 43 42.48 18.06 -13.96
CA CYS A 43 41.91 16.95 -13.17
C CYS A 43 41.03 17.43 -12.01
N VAL A 44 41.43 18.49 -11.31
CA VAL A 44 40.62 19.06 -10.22
C VAL A 44 39.35 19.71 -10.76
N ARG A 45 39.43 20.40 -11.90
CA ARG A 45 38.26 20.99 -12.55
C ARG A 45 37.28 19.91 -13.00
N GLU A 46 37.75 18.89 -13.70
CA GLU A 46 36.94 17.76 -14.16
C GLU A 46 36.23 17.06 -12.99
N TYR A 47 36.94 16.81 -11.88
CA TYR A 47 36.33 16.23 -10.67
C TYR A 47 35.23 17.12 -10.05
N ILE A 48 35.40 18.45 -10.08
CA ILE A 48 34.39 19.39 -9.57
C ILE A 48 33.17 19.41 -10.51
N ASP A 49 33.42 19.53 -11.81
CA ASP A 49 32.37 19.59 -12.84
C ASP A 49 31.54 18.29 -12.84
N GLU A 50 32.18 17.13 -12.77
CA GLU A 50 31.49 15.83 -12.65
C GLU A 50 30.62 15.75 -11.40
N ARG A 51 31.05 16.31 -10.26
CA ARG A 51 30.25 16.30 -9.02
C ARG A 51 29.06 17.24 -9.10
N GLU A 52 29.22 18.43 -9.67
CA GLU A 52 28.13 19.39 -9.82
C GLU A 52 27.08 18.89 -10.82
N ASP A 53 27.51 18.40 -11.99
CA ASP A 53 26.62 17.86 -13.01
C ASP A 53 25.92 16.58 -12.52
N SER A 54 26.65 15.66 -11.87
CA SER A 54 26.07 14.44 -11.30
C SER A 54 25.05 14.75 -10.21
N ALA A 55 25.31 15.75 -9.35
CA ALA A 55 24.38 16.14 -8.30
C ALA A 55 23.10 16.77 -8.87
N PHE A 56 23.23 17.60 -9.92
CA PHE A 56 22.08 18.21 -10.57
C PHE A 56 21.21 17.19 -11.30
N VAL A 57 21.82 16.29 -12.09
CA VAL A 57 21.12 15.20 -12.78
C VAL A 57 20.40 14.28 -11.79
N LYS A 58 21.08 13.84 -10.73
CA LYS A 58 20.48 12.97 -9.70
C LYS A 58 19.30 13.65 -9.00
N ARG A 59 19.39 14.95 -8.71
CA ARG A 59 18.28 15.68 -8.09
C ARG A 59 17.07 15.79 -9.02
N GLY A 60 17.30 16.06 -10.31
CA GLY A 60 16.23 16.11 -11.32
C GLY A 60 15.52 14.76 -11.49
N GLU A 61 16.28 13.67 -11.57
CA GLU A 61 15.75 12.30 -11.64
C GLU A 61 14.91 11.96 -10.40
N LEU A 62 15.42 12.26 -9.20
CA LEU A 62 14.69 12.04 -7.94
C LEU A 62 13.39 12.85 -7.87
N VAL A 63 13.37 14.10 -8.36
CA VAL A 63 12.15 14.91 -8.41
C VAL A 63 11.13 14.33 -9.39
N HIS A 64 11.58 13.84 -10.54
CA HIS A 64 10.70 13.19 -11.53
C HIS A 64 10.13 11.88 -11.00
N GLU A 65 10.96 11.03 -10.40
CA GLU A 65 10.52 9.76 -9.82
C GLU A 65 9.55 9.96 -8.66
N THR A 66 9.84 10.91 -7.76
CA THR A 66 8.92 11.25 -6.66
C THR A 66 7.60 11.80 -7.18
N GLY A 67 7.61 12.59 -8.26
CA GLY A 67 6.40 13.02 -8.97
C GLY A 67 5.58 11.85 -9.50
N LYS A 68 6.20 10.94 -10.26
CA LYS A 68 5.55 9.74 -10.80
C LYS A 68 4.98 8.83 -9.70
N LEU A 69 5.73 8.64 -8.61
CA LEU A 69 5.28 7.81 -7.49
C LEU A 69 4.07 8.43 -6.80
N ARG A 70 4.06 9.74 -6.57
CA ARG A 70 2.90 10.45 -6.00
C ARG A 70 1.67 10.34 -6.88
N GLU A 71 1.83 10.47 -8.19
CA GLU A 71 0.73 10.29 -9.13
C GLU A 71 0.19 8.86 -9.11
N ARG A 72 1.06 7.85 -9.12
CA ARG A 72 0.63 6.44 -8.98
C ARG A 72 -0.11 6.18 -7.68
N VAL A 73 0.35 6.75 -6.56
CA VAL A 73 -0.33 6.63 -5.26
C VAL A 73 -1.72 7.26 -5.31
N ARG A 74 -1.85 8.45 -5.92
CA ARG A 74 -3.15 9.11 -6.10
C ARG A 74 -4.11 8.24 -6.90
N THR A 75 -3.70 7.79 -8.09
CA THR A 75 -4.54 6.95 -8.97
C THR A 75 -4.93 5.64 -8.32
N LEU A 76 -4.00 4.95 -7.64
CA LEU A 76 -4.31 3.71 -6.94
C LEU A 76 -5.29 3.92 -5.78
N SER A 77 -5.22 5.07 -5.10
CA SER A 77 -6.14 5.40 -4.01
C SER A 77 -7.55 5.67 -4.54
N GLU A 78 -7.66 6.44 -5.62
CA GLU A 78 -8.94 6.71 -6.31
C GLU A 78 -9.58 5.40 -6.82
N ASP A 79 -8.79 4.51 -7.42
CA ASP A 79 -9.25 3.19 -7.87
C ASP A 79 -9.74 2.30 -6.71
N LEU A 80 -9.03 2.32 -5.58
CA LEU A 80 -9.44 1.56 -4.39
C LEU A 80 -10.77 2.08 -3.83
N GLU A 81 -10.94 3.40 -3.73
CA GLU A 81 -12.20 4.00 -3.28
C GLU A 81 -13.37 3.63 -4.21
N ALA A 82 -13.18 3.74 -5.52
CA ALA A 82 -14.20 3.37 -6.50
C ALA A 82 -14.58 1.88 -6.42
N ARG A 83 -13.59 0.98 -6.28
CA ARG A 83 -13.83 -0.46 -6.12
C ARG A 83 -14.55 -0.78 -4.82
N ASN A 84 -14.16 -0.16 -3.71
CA ASN A 84 -14.82 -0.36 -2.41
C ASN A 84 -16.27 0.10 -2.44
N ALA A 85 -16.57 1.23 -3.08
CA ALA A 85 -17.94 1.70 -3.27
C ALA A 85 -18.78 0.72 -4.10
N LEU A 86 -18.21 0.15 -5.16
CA LEU A 86 -18.88 -0.87 -5.96
C LEU A 86 -19.15 -2.15 -5.16
N ILE A 87 -18.17 -2.62 -4.39
CA ILE A 87 -18.32 -3.79 -3.51
C ILE A 87 -19.46 -3.56 -2.51
N ALA A 88 -19.49 -2.41 -1.83
CA ALA A 88 -20.54 -2.08 -0.87
C ALA A 88 -21.93 -2.09 -1.50
N ARG A 89 -22.06 -1.58 -2.73
CA ARG A 89 -23.31 -1.62 -3.50
C ARG A 89 -23.73 -3.04 -3.86
N LEU A 90 -22.81 -3.86 -4.36
CA LEU A 90 -23.10 -5.25 -4.70
C LEU A 90 -23.49 -6.07 -3.47
N GLU A 91 -22.84 -5.84 -2.33
CA GLU A 91 -23.21 -6.46 -1.06
C GLU A 91 -24.63 -6.08 -0.64
N GLU A 92 -25.02 -4.82 -0.82
CA GLU A 92 -26.38 -4.35 -0.55
C GLU A 92 -27.42 -4.99 -1.49
N GLU A 93 -27.09 -5.10 -2.78
CA GLU A 93 -27.95 -5.78 -3.76
C GLU A 93 -28.11 -7.27 -3.40
N ILE A 94 -27.04 -7.95 -3.00
CA ILE A 94 -27.10 -9.35 -2.52
C ILE A 94 -27.97 -9.46 -1.26
N ARG A 95 -27.79 -8.56 -0.29
CA ARG A 95 -28.62 -8.52 0.93
C ARG A 95 -30.10 -8.37 0.57
N ARG A 96 -30.42 -7.43 -0.32
CA ARG A 96 -31.78 -7.19 -0.80
C ARG A 96 -32.37 -8.42 -1.50
N TYR A 97 -31.64 -9.04 -2.42
CA TYR A 97 -32.11 -10.24 -3.11
C TYR A 97 -32.34 -11.40 -2.15
N ARG A 98 -31.46 -11.61 -1.17
CA ARG A 98 -31.66 -12.62 -0.11
C ARG A 98 -32.91 -12.33 0.71
N ALA A 99 -33.09 -11.08 1.17
CA ALA A 99 -34.28 -10.68 1.95
C ALA A 99 -35.58 -10.89 1.16
N GLN A 100 -35.55 -10.66 -0.16
CA GLN A 100 -36.69 -10.89 -1.05
C GLN A 100 -37.06 -12.37 -1.15
N ILE A 101 -36.07 -13.27 -1.23
CA ILE A 101 -36.27 -14.73 -1.25
C ILE A 101 -36.92 -15.25 0.05
N PHE A 102 -36.60 -14.65 1.20
CA PHE A 102 -37.19 -15.03 2.49
C PHE A 102 -38.55 -14.38 2.79
N SER A 103 -38.92 -13.32 2.05
CA SER A 103 -40.21 -12.65 2.18
C SER A 103 -41.31 -13.30 1.32
N ASP A 104 -40.92 -14.05 0.29
CA ASP A 104 -41.86 -14.70 -0.62
C ASP A 104 -42.33 -16.05 -0.08
N LYS A 105 -43.62 -16.13 0.26
CA LYS A 105 -44.22 -17.32 0.90
C LYS A 105 -44.35 -18.51 -0.07
N GLU A 106 -44.20 -18.30 -1.37
CA GLU A 106 -44.35 -19.33 -2.42
C GLU A 106 -43.02 -19.73 -3.09
N PHE A 107 -41.86 -19.37 -2.53
CA PHE A 107 -40.57 -19.65 -3.19
C PHE A 107 -40.29 -21.17 -3.37
N GLN A 108 -40.24 -21.62 -4.62
CA GLN A 108 -39.90 -22.99 -5.05
C GLN A 108 -38.45 -23.09 -5.59
N GLY A 109 -37.45 -22.74 -4.77
CA GLY A 109 -36.03 -22.84 -5.13
C GLY A 109 -35.12 -23.24 -3.97
N ILE A 110 -33.82 -23.40 -4.22
CA ILE A 110 -32.83 -23.69 -3.16
C ILE A 110 -32.55 -22.41 -2.38
N ARG A 111 -33.08 -22.31 -1.15
CA ARG A 111 -32.79 -21.19 -0.23
C ARG A 111 -31.30 -21.18 0.12
N THR A 112 -30.61 -20.08 -0.23
CA THR A 112 -29.21 -19.87 0.18
C THR A 112 -29.18 -19.22 1.55
N TYR A 113 -28.73 -19.98 2.54
CA TYR A 113 -28.56 -19.52 3.92
C TYR A 113 -27.21 -18.80 4.09
N ASP A 114 -27.12 -17.87 5.03
CA ASP A 114 -25.83 -17.27 5.37
C ASP A 114 -24.87 -18.34 5.90
N LYS A 115 -23.71 -18.46 5.24
CA LYS A 115 -22.69 -19.43 5.63
C LYS A 115 -22.17 -19.13 7.04
N ARG A 116 -22.07 -17.85 7.42
CA ARG A 116 -21.66 -17.43 8.77
C ARG A 116 -22.72 -17.81 9.81
N LEU A 117 -24.00 -17.76 9.48
CA LEU A 117 -25.09 -18.22 10.36
C LEU A 117 -24.97 -19.72 10.61
N ILE A 118 -24.73 -20.51 9.57
CA ILE A 118 -24.54 -21.96 9.71
C ILE A 118 -23.28 -22.26 10.53
N GLU A 119 -22.18 -21.56 10.28
CA GLU A 119 -20.92 -21.73 11.03
C GLU A 119 -21.09 -21.35 12.51
N ALA A 120 -21.74 -20.22 12.81
CA ALA A 120 -22.08 -19.79 14.17
C ALA A 120 -22.92 -20.83 14.93
N LEU A 121 -23.96 -21.34 14.28
CA LEU A 121 -24.83 -22.38 14.85
C LEU A 121 -24.09 -23.70 15.09
N LYS A 122 -23.14 -24.06 14.22
CA LYS A 122 -22.32 -25.28 14.35
C LYS A 122 -21.19 -25.15 15.37
N ALA A 123 -20.72 -23.94 15.65
CA ALA A 123 -19.59 -23.69 16.54
C ALA A 123 -19.93 -23.85 18.04
N GLY A 124 -21.22 -23.74 18.42
CA GLY A 124 -21.66 -23.77 19.82
C GLY A 124 -22.76 -24.80 20.11
N THR A 125 -22.89 -25.21 21.38
CA THR A 125 -24.00 -26.10 21.82
C THR A 125 -25.34 -25.38 21.87
N ILE A 126 -25.37 -24.08 22.22
CA ILE A 126 -26.53 -23.19 22.21
C ILE A 126 -26.03 -21.74 22.04
N ILE A 127 -26.59 -20.97 21.11
CA ILE A 127 -26.28 -19.55 20.89
C ILE A 127 -27.53 -18.68 21.08
N SER A 128 -27.43 -17.59 21.85
CA SER A 128 -28.54 -16.65 22.06
C SER A 128 -28.80 -15.78 20.82
N ASP A 129 -30.00 -15.21 20.71
CA ASP A 129 -30.35 -14.29 19.61
C ASP A 129 -29.39 -13.09 19.55
N ASP A 130 -29.03 -12.51 20.71
CA ASP A 130 -28.10 -11.37 20.80
C ASP A 130 -26.68 -11.73 20.36
N ASN A 131 -26.17 -12.90 20.76
CA ASN A 131 -24.82 -13.35 20.39
C ASN A 131 -24.77 -13.70 18.89
N LEU A 132 -25.85 -14.25 18.36
CA LEU A 132 -25.95 -14.59 16.94
C LEU A 132 -25.97 -13.34 16.07
N LEU A 133 -26.69 -12.30 16.48
CA LEU A 133 -26.67 -11.00 15.81
C LEU A 133 -25.27 -10.39 15.83
N ALA A 134 -24.58 -10.45 16.97
CA ALA A 134 -23.21 -9.95 17.11
C ALA A 134 -22.20 -10.70 16.22
N GLU A 135 -22.24 -12.03 16.17
CA GLU A 135 -21.36 -12.84 15.31
C GLU A 135 -21.61 -12.60 13.81
N LEU A 136 -22.86 -12.32 13.43
CA LEU A 136 -23.22 -11.99 12.07
C LEU A 136 -22.89 -10.54 11.69
N GLY A 137 -22.44 -9.72 12.64
CA GLY A 137 -22.22 -8.29 12.45
C GLY A 137 -23.51 -7.52 12.18
N ALA A 138 -24.65 -8.05 12.61
CA ALA A 138 -25.95 -7.42 12.47
C ALA A 138 -26.22 -6.49 13.65
N GLU A 139 -26.68 -5.26 13.38
CA GLU A 139 -27.07 -4.34 14.42
C GLU A 139 -28.43 -4.76 15.02
N PRO A 140 -28.54 -4.95 16.36
CA PRO A 140 -29.81 -5.31 16.99
C PRO A 140 -30.94 -4.28 16.80
N ARG A 141 -30.59 -3.06 16.38
CA ARG A 141 -31.51 -1.96 16.09
C ARG A 141 -31.98 -1.90 14.65
N ASP A 142 -31.41 -2.73 13.76
CA ASP A 142 -31.86 -2.85 12.37
C ASP A 142 -33.00 -3.88 12.29
N PRO A 143 -34.27 -3.45 12.14
CA PRO A 143 -35.41 -4.36 12.12
C PRO A 143 -35.41 -5.30 10.91
N ASP A 144 -34.80 -4.91 9.79
CA ASP A 144 -34.75 -5.73 8.58
C ASP A 144 -33.71 -6.86 8.73
N ALA A 145 -32.55 -6.56 9.32
CA ALA A 145 -31.53 -7.56 9.64
C ALA A 145 -32.06 -8.61 10.63
N VAL A 146 -32.73 -8.17 11.70
CA VAL A 146 -33.33 -9.06 12.71
C VAL A 146 -34.41 -9.95 12.07
N LYS A 147 -35.28 -9.38 11.24
CA LYS A 147 -36.35 -10.14 10.57
C LYS A 147 -35.80 -11.16 9.57
N SER A 148 -34.75 -10.81 8.85
CA SER A 148 -34.06 -11.71 7.92
C SER A 148 -33.45 -12.92 8.63
N ILE A 149 -32.73 -12.68 9.74
CA ILE A 149 -32.11 -13.75 10.54
C ILE A 149 -33.18 -14.64 11.17
N ALA A 150 -34.25 -14.04 11.72
CA ALA A 150 -35.38 -14.78 12.27
C ALA A 150 -36.05 -15.70 11.21
N GLY A 151 -36.24 -15.19 9.98
CA GLY A 151 -36.77 -15.98 8.86
C GLY A 151 -35.86 -17.15 8.47
N GLN A 152 -34.55 -16.94 8.46
CA GLN A 152 -33.57 -17.99 8.19
C GLN A 152 -33.58 -19.08 9.26
N LEU A 153 -33.63 -18.71 10.54
CA LEU A 153 -33.71 -19.63 11.67
C LEU A 153 -35.00 -20.46 11.64
N GLU A 154 -36.13 -19.85 11.31
CA GLU A 154 -37.40 -20.55 11.17
C GLU A 154 -37.39 -21.51 9.97
N GLY A 155 -36.74 -21.10 8.86
CA GLY A 155 -36.46 -21.99 7.74
C GLY A 155 -35.63 -23.21 8.16
N LEU A 156 -34.48 -23.00 8.81
CA LEU A 156 -33.62 -24.08 9.32
C LEU A 156 -34.37 -25.00 10.31
N ARG A 157 -35.24 -24.44 11.14
CA ARG A 157 -36.10 -25.19 12.07
C ARG A 157 -37.12 -26.04 11.33
N SER A 158 -37.74 -25.52 10.26
CA SER A 158 -38.69 -26.29 9.43
C SER A 158 -38.05 -27.50 8.76
N TYR A 159 -36.74 -27.42 8.45
CA TYR A 159 -35.95 -28.54 7.92
C TYR A 159 -35.36 -29.44 9.01
N GLY A 160 -35.64 -29.18 10.30
CA GLY A 160 -35.15 -29.98 11.42
C GLY A 160 -33.66 -29.81 11.75
N LEU A 161 -32.99 -28.80 11.17
CA LEU A 161 -31.55 -28.56 11.34
C LEU A 161 -31.21 -27.81 12.63
N VAL A 162 -32.15 -27.03 13.16
CA VAL A 162 -32.00 -26.29 14.43
C VAL A 162 -33.25 -26.43 15.30
N GLU A 163 -33.06 -26.27 16.61
CA GLU A 163 -34.15 -26.13 17.57
C GLU A 163 -34.05 -24.85 18.38
N ARG A 164 -35.21 -24.32 18.77
CA ARG A 164 -35.29 -23.21 19.73
C ARG A 164 -35.32 -23.77 21.15
N THR A 165 -34.41 -23.29 21.98
CA THR A 165 -34.30 -23.60 23.41
C THR A 165 -34.59 -22.33 24.23
N PRO A 166 -34.85 -22.44 25.54
CA PRO A 166 -35.01 -21.27 26.41
C PRO A 166 -33.80 -20.34 26.45
N LYS A 167 -32.61 -20.84 26.09
CA LYS A 167 -31.34 -20.08 26.11
C LYS A 167 -30.91 -19.60 24.72
N GLY A 168 -31.67 -19.90 23.66
CA GLY A 168 -31.31 -19.57 22.28
C GLY A 168 -31.46 -20.75 21.32
N TRP A 169 -30.71 -20.74 20.23
CA TRP A 169 -30.77 -21.73 19.16
C TRP A 169 -29.70 -22.81 19.32
N ARG A 170 -30.09 -24.06 19.08
CA ARG A 170 -29.20 -25.22 19.06
C ARG A 170 -29.21 -25.86 17.68
N TRP A 171 -28.02 -26.22 17.21
CA TRP A 171 -27.84 -27.03 16.01
C TRP A 171 -28.13 -28.52 16.29
N LYS A 172 -28.89 -29.16 15.40
CA LYS A 172 -29.30 -30.57 15.51
C LYS A 172 -28.65 -31.51 14.48
N GLY A 173 -28.04 -30.98 13.42
CA GLY A 173 -27.51 -31.76 12.29
C GLY A 173 -26.01 -31.75 12.14
#